data_AF-A0A4V4N4T0-F1
#
_entry.id   AF-A0A4V4N4T0-F1
#
_cell.length_a   1.000
_cell.length_b   1.000
_cell.length_c   1.000
_cell.angle_alpha   90.00
_cell.angle_beta   90.00
_cell.angle_gamma   90.00
#
_symmetry.space_group_name_H-M   'P 1'
#
loop_
_entity.id
_entity.type
_entity.pdbx_description
1 polymer ?
#
loop_
_entity_poly.entity_id
_entity_poly.type
_entity_poly.pdbx_seq_one_letter_code
_entity_poly.pdbx_strand_id
1 'polypeptide(L)'
;MNKLKFKKTKKYSYAEFDEPITPPRKACKRDEDEEFISKLADIADEDAEFEAYIPHRWQHQYFDSYSDNDLDDEESYAERIRAGMWQKYHPKEAEQDRESRRSRQSSADKHKKAKQAAKEQIQSELKESAIKQSKKEAEDIENYRISFRRFWLDSPDEITIKNIKYPSIDKDISSEGITKFLQLDVISSSEQRKLIRDLMRIFHPDKFVGKYKDKIPSAEFDQIHQNVEFIARILTHLL
;
A
#
# COMPACT_ATOMS: atom_id res chain seq x y z
N MET A 1 46.68 48.13 70.11
CA MET A 1 47.47 48.36 68.88
C MET A 1 46.92 47.51 67.74
N ASN A 2 46.90 48.10 66.55
CA ASN A 2 46.31 47.73 65.26
C ASN A 2 45.99 46.26 64.92
N LYS A 3 44.76 46.08 64.39
CA LYS A 3 44.27 44.90 63.68
C LYS A 3 44.91 44.82 62.29
N LEU A 4 45.60 43.72 61.99
CA LEU A 4 45.95 43.33 60.61
C LEU A 4 45.15 42.07 60.24
N LYS A 5 44.10 42.29 59.44
CA LYS A 5 43.26 41.25 58.87
C LYS A 5 43.97 40.61 57.68
N PHE A 6 44.50 39.40 57.84
CA PHE A 6 44.95 38.59 56.71
C PHE A 6 43.75 37.94 56.02
N LYS A 7 43.51 38.34 54.76
CA LYS A 7 42.52 37.75 53.87
C LYS A 7 43.01 36.36 53.42
N LYS A 8 42.21 35.32 53.66
CA LYS A 8 42.45 33.96 53.14
C LYS A 8 42.27 33.97 51.61
N THR A 9 43.34 33.80 50.86
CA THR A 9 43.31 33.53 49.42
C THR A 9 42.94 32.05 49.21
N LYS A 10 41.79 31.80 48.58
CA LYS A 10 41.42 30.45 48.13
C LYS A 10 42.38 30.01 47.02
N LYS A 11 43.03 28.86 47.22
CA LYS A 11 43.84 28.18 46.20
C LYS A 11 42.90 27.66 45.11
N TYR A 12 43.16 28.00 43.86
CA TYR A 12 42.49 27.41 42.71
C TYR A 12 43.05 26.01 42.49
N SER A 13 42.18 25.01 42.63
CA SER A 13 42.42 23.62 42.24
C SER A 13 42.23 23.54 40.73
N TYR A 14 43.30 23.29 39.98
CA TYR A 14 43.17 22.82 38.60
C TYR A 14 42.60 21.40 38.67
N ALA A 15 41.33 21.24 38.27
CA ALA A 15 40.79 19.94 37.95
C ALA A 15 41.23 19.61 36.50
N GLU A 16 42.21 18.71 36.39
CA GLU A 16 42.35 17.83 35.23
C GLU A 16 41.03 17.09 35.04
N PHE A 17 40.29 17.37 33.95
CA PHE A 17 39.38 16.43 33.30
C PHE A 17 39.04 17.01 31.91
N ASP A 18 39.71 16.48 30.88
CA ASP A 18 39.27 16.57 29.50
C ASP A 18 38.02 15.69 29.34
N GLU A 19 36.85 16.32 29.32
CA GLU A 19 35.64 15.74 28.73
C GLU A 19 35.22 16.63 27.55
N PRO A 20 35.11 16.10 26.32
CA PRO A 20 34.59 16.89 25.21
C PRO A 20 33.12 17.24 25.51
N ILE A 21 32.79 18.53 25.44
CA ILE A 21 31.42 19.04 25.52
C ILE A 21 30.63 18.44 24.36
N THR A 22 29.92 17.34 24.61
CA THR A 22 28.89 16.85 23.69
C THR A 22 27.76 17.86 23.72
N PRO A 23 27.39 18.49 22.59
CA PRO A 23 26.26 19.41 22.58
C PRO A 23 24.99 18.65 22.98
N PRO A 24 24.06 19.30 23.70
CA PRO A 24 22.83 18.66 24.12
C PRO A 24 22.09 18.15 22.88
N ARG A 25 21.72 16.86 22.87
CA ARG A 25 20.89 16.26 21.82
C ARG A 25 19.61 17.09 21.72
N LYS A 26 19.47 17.85 20.63
CA LYS A 26 18.22 18.53 20.29
C LYS A 26 17.14 17.44 20.19
N ALA A 27 16.10 17.54 21.00
CA ALA A 27 14.87 16.81 20.76
C ALA A 27 14.40 17.22 19.35
N CYS A 28 14.42 16.27 18.42
CA CYS A 28 13.94 16.46 17.06
C CYS A 28 12.44 16.75 17.15
N LYS A 29 12.05 18.03 17.08
CA LYS A 29 10.66 18.42 16.90
C LYS A 29 10.30 18.15 15.44
N ARG A 30 9.80 16.93 15.18
CA ARG A 30 9.35 16.49 13.85
C ARG A 30 8.28 17.43 13.26
N ASP A 31 7.49 18.04 14.13
CA ASP A 31 6.33 18.83 13.75
C ASP A 31 6.71 20.17 13.08
N GLU A 32 7.85 20.78 13.44
CA GLU A 32 8.30 22.06 12.86
C GLU A 32 8.84 21.88 11.43
N ASP A 33 9.48 20.74 11.15
CA ASP A 33 10.02 20.42 9.83
C ASP A 33 8.90 20.05 8.85
N GLU A 34 7.86 19.34 9.32
CA GLU A 34 6.69 19.00 8.51
C GLU A 34 5.85 20.23 8.16
N GLU A 35 5.63 21.15 9.12
CA GLU A 35 4.96 22.44 8.86
C GLU A 35 5.77 23.33 7.91
N PHE A 36 7.11 23.33 8.03
CA PHE A 36 7.98 24.07 7.11
C PHE A 36 7.96 23.48 5.69
N ILE A 37 7.94 22.15 5.56
CA ILE A 37 7.85 21.46 4.27
C ILE A 37 6.47 21.68 3.62
N SER A 38 5.38 21.58 4.38
CA SER A 38 4.03 21.88 3.88
C SER A 38 3.90 23.34 3.44
N LYS A 39 4.47 24.29 4.20
CA LYS A 39 4.47 25.70 3.82
C LYS A 39 5.30 25.99 2.57
N LEU A 40 6.37 25.23 2.32
CA LEU A 40 7.13 25.31 1.07
C LEU A 40 6.35 24.73 -0.12
N ALA A 41 5.59 23.66 0.08
CA ALA A 41 4.74 23.08 -0.96
C ALA A 41 3.61 24.03 -1.38
N ASP A 42 2.98 24.71 -0.40
CA ASP A 42 1.93 25.71 -0.69
C ASP A 42 2.46 26.93 -1.48
N ILE A 43 3.73 27.32 -1.26
CA ILE A 43 4.38 28.41 -2.02
C ILE A 43 4.76 27.95 -3.43
N ALA A 44 5.16 26.68 -3.61
CA ALA A 44 5.52 26.14 -4.92
C ALA A 44 4.31 26.05 -5.89
N ASP A 45 3.10 25.89 -5.36
CA ASP A 45 1.87 25.90 -6.17
C ASP A 45 1.42 27.33 -6.57
N GLU A 46 1.84 28.38 -5.85
CA GLU A 46 1.57 29.78 -6.21
C GLU A 46 2.45 30.29 -7.39
N ASP A 47 3.62 29.69 -7.62
CA ASP A 47 4.53 30.06 -8.71
C ASP A 47 4.00 29.66 -10.10
N ALA A 48 3.14 28.66 -10.19
CA ALA A 48 2.54 28.22 -11.46
C ALA A 48 1.65 29.30 -12.11
N GLU A 49 1.01 30.16 -11.30
CA GLU A 49 0.17 31.26 -11.80
C GLU A 49 1.01 32.48 -12.24
N PHE A 50 2.17 32.70 -11.62
CA PHE A 50 3.14 33.72 -12.06
C PHE A 50 3.88 33.30 -13.34
N GLU A 51 4.25 32.02 -13.46
CA GLU A 51 4.87 31.45 -14.67
C GLU A 51 3.99 31.59 -15.93
N ALA A 52 2.67 31.51 -15.76
CA ALA A 52 1.69 31.71 -16.83
C ALA A 52 1.63 33.17 -17.34
N TYR A 53 2.07 34.15 -16.55
CA TYR A 53 2.11 35.57 -16.93
C TYR A 53 3.42 35.98 -17.63
N ILE A 54 4.43 35.11 -17.64
CA ILE A 54 5.70 35.40 -18.31
C ILE A 54 5.49 35.26 -19.83
N PRO A 55 5.70 36.34 -20.62
CA PRO A 55 5.61 36.23 -22.07
C PRO A 55 6.55 35.15 -22.59
N HIS A 56 6.08 34.26 -23.49
CA HIS A 56 6.86 33.12 -24.02
C HIS A 56 8.30 33.48 -24.46
N ARG A 57 8.50 34.69 -25.01
CA ARG A 57 9.84 35.18 -25.41
C ARG A 57 10.85 35.34 -24.26
N TRP A 58 10.40 35.38 -23.01
CA TRP A 58 11.21 35.55 -21.80
C TRP A 58 11.33 34.28 -20.95
N GLN A 59 10.47 33.28 -21.18
CA GLN A 59 10.55 31.99 -20.48
C GLN A 59 11.82 31.20 -20.88
N HIS A 60 12.31 31.36 -22.10
CA HIS A 60 13.44 30.57 -22.62
C HIS A 60 14.84 31.05 -22.23
N GLN A 61 14.99 32.14 -21.45
CA GLN A 61 16.31 32.76 -21.26
C GLN A 61 16.86 32.70 -19.83
N TYR A 62 16.03 32.37 -18.83
CA TYR A 62 16.47 32.36 -17.42
C TYR A 62 16.29 31.02 -16.70
N PHE A 63 15.48 30.09 -17.22
CA PHE A 63 15.21 28.83 -16.53
C PHE A 63 15.84 27.58 -17.19
N ASP A 64 16.28 27.68 -18.45
CA ASP A 64 16.91 26.57 -19.18
C ASP A 64 18.44 26.52 -19.05
N SER A 65 19.09 27.53 -18.45
CA SER A 65 20.56 27.58 -18.41
C SER A 65 21.21 26.84 -17.23
N TYR A 66 20.42 26.22 -16.35
CA TYR A 66 20.90 25.40 -15.24
C TYR A 66 20.37 23.95 -15.30
N SER A 67 20.04 23.47 -16.50
CA SER A 67 20.04 22.03 -16.78
C SER A 67 21.50 21.56 -16.77
N ASP A 68 22.01 21.34 -15.56
CA ASP A 68 23.38 20.94 -15.20
C ASP A 68 23.66 19.47 -15.58
N ASN A 69 23.58 19.17 -16.88
CA ASN A 69 23.99 17.87 -17.46
C ASN A 69 24.61 17.97 -18.88
N ASP A 70 24.74 19.17 -19.45
CA ASP A 70 25.26 19.38 -20.82
C ASP A 70 26.62 20.11 -20.87
N LEU A 71 27.43 20.03 -19.80
CA LEU A 71 28.86 20.30 -19.93
C LEU A 71 29.54 19.00 -20.35
N ASP A 72 29.64 18.78 -21.67
CA ASP A 72 30.61 17.83 -22.22
C ASP A 72 31.97 18.12 -21.58
N ASP A 73 32.52 17.16 -20.82
CA ASP A 73 33.89 17.21 -20.32
C ASP A 73 34.84 17.70 -21.44
N GLU A 74 35.85 18.50 -21.09
CA GLU A 74 36.81 19.04 -22.07
C GLU A 74 37.47 17.93 -22.92
N GLU A 75 37.58 16.72 -22.36
CA GLU A 75 37.97 15.49 -23.06
C GLU A 75 36.94 15.04 -24.11
N SER A 76 35.64 15.01 -23.77
CA SER A 76 34.54 14.68 -24.69
C SER A 76 34.43 15.68 -25.85
N TYR A 77 34.77 16.95 -25.61
CA TYR A 77 34.89 17.96 -26.67
C TYR A 77 36.12 17.68 -27.56
N ALA A 78 37.29 17.45 -26.96
CA ALA A 78 38.51 17.16 -27.70
C ALA A 78 38.41 15.88 -28.55
N GLU A 79 37.78 14.82 -28.02
CA GLU A 79 37.50 13.58 -28.74
C GLU A 79 36.55 13.80 -29.92
N ARG A 80 35.54 14.65 -29.78
CA ARG A 80 34.62 15.00 -30.88
C ARG A 80 35.33 15.72 -32.02
N ILE A 81 36.24 16.65 -31.71
CA ILE A 81 37.07 17.32 -32.71
C ILE A 81 38.01 16.32 -33.39
N ARG A 82 38.67 15.44 -32.60
CA ARG A 82 39.57 14.39 -33.12
C ARG A 82 38.83 13.41 -34.03
N ALA A 83 37.66 12.93 -33.61
CA ALA A 83 36.80 12.04 -34.38
C ALA A 83 36.28 12.73 -35.65
N GLY A 84 35.89 14.01 -35.56
CA GLY A 84 35.44 14.80 -36.71
C GLY A 84 36.54 14.99 -37.76
N MET A 85 37.77 15.26 -37.33
CA MET A 85 38.92 15.30 -38.23
C MET A 85 39.22 13.93 -38.82
N TRP A 86 39.22 12.86 -38.00
CA TRP A 86 39.44 11.50 -38.48
C TRP A 86 38.43 11.08 -39.56
N GLN A 87 37.15 11.40 -39.38
CA GLN A 87 36.10 11.13 -40.37
C GLN A 87 36.31 11.87 -41.70
N LYS A 88 36.87 13.09 -41.67
CA LYS A 88 37.22 13.84 -42.88
C LYS A 88 38.39 13.20 -43.64
N TYR A 89 39.39 12.67 -42.93
CA TYR A 89 40.55 12.02 -43.55
C TYR A 89 40.29 10.55 -43.95
N HIS A 90 39.31 9.88 -43.33
CA HIS A 90 38.98 8.47 -43.58
C HIS A 90 37.48 8.28 -43.90
N PRO A 91 36.97 8.84 -45.01
CA PRO A 91 35.53 8.86 -45.29
C PRO A 91 34.93 7.46 -45.50
N LYS A 92 35.70 6.54 -46.11
CA LYS A 92 35.24 5.16 -46.35
C LYS A 92 35.13 4.34 -45.05
N GLU A 93 36.06 4.53 -44.12
CA GLU A 93 36.06 3.83 -42.82
C GLU A 93 35.03 4.43 -41.87
N ALA A 94 34.86 5.76 -41.89
CA ALA A 94 33.81 6.45 -41.15
C ALA A 94 32.40 5.98 -41.53
N GLU A 95 32.14 5.74 -42.81
CA GLU A 95 30.84 5.23 -43.26
C GLU A 95 30.61 3.78 -42.81
N GLN A 96 31.64 2.94 -42.82
CA GLN A 96 31.58 1.57 -42.28
C GLN A 96 31.34 1.54 -40.77
N ASP A 97 31.97 2.45 -40.00
CA ASP A 97 31.72 2.57 -38.56
C ASP A 97 30.29 3.06 -38.27
N ARG A 98 29.77 4.02 -39.05
CA ARG A 98 28.37 4.47 -38.95
C ARG A 98 27.38 3.34 -39.21
N GLU A 99 27.61 2.55 -40.26
CA GLU A 99 26.75 1.41 -40.60
C GLU A 99 26.83 0.31 -39.53
N SER A 100 28.02 0.06 -38.98
CA SER A 100 28.24 -0.86 -37.86
C SER A 100 27.55 -0.39 -36.58
N ARG A 101 27.56 0.91 -36.28
CA ARG A 101 26.83 1.50 -35.15
C ARG A 101 25.32 1.42 -35.34
N ARG A 102 24.81 1.77 -36.53
CA ARG A 102 23.39 1.67 -36.87
C ARG A 102 22.86 0.25 -36.77
N SER A 103 23.60 -0.74 -37.29
CA SER A 103 23.22 -2.15 -37.17
C SER A 103 23.21 -2.62 -35.72
N ARG A 104 24.23 -2.27 -34.91
CA ARG A 104 24.27 -2.56 -33.46
C ARG A 104 23.12 -1.91 -32.70
N GLN A 105 22.83 -0.64 -32.97
CA GLN A 105 21.69 0.08 -32.37
C GLN A 105 20.36 -0.58 -32.76
N SER A 106 20.15 -0.88 -34.05
CA SER A 106 18.92 -1.54 -34.50
C SER A 106 18.72 -2.92 -33.86
N SER A 107 19.80 -3.68 -33.64
CA SER A 107 19.75 -4.97 -32.96
C SER A 107 19.44 -4.80 -31.47
N ALA A 108 20.08 -3.84 -30.81
CA ALA A 108 19.81 -3.50 -29.42
C ALA A 108 18.37 -3.02 -29.20
N ASP A 109 17.84 -2.20 -30.12
CA ASP A 109 16.47 -1.70 -30.07
C ASP A 109 15.45 -2.82 -30.32
N LYS A 110 15.72 -3.71 -31.28
CA LYS A 110 14.93 -4.94 -31.48
C LYS A 110 14.91 -5.81 -30.22
N HIS A 111 16.07 -5.99 -29.57
CA HIS A 111 16.17 -6.77 -28.34
C HIS A 111 15.43 -6.09 -27.17
N LYS A 112 15.57 -4.77 -27.02
CA LYS A 112 14.83 -3.99 -26.01
C LYS A 112 13.32 -4.07 -26.24
N LYS A 113 12.86 -3.90 -27.48
CA LYS A 113 11.44 -4.02 -27.86
C LYS A 113 10.91 -5.43 -27.61
N ALA A 114 11.67 -6.47 -27.96
CA ALA A 114 11.31 -7.85 -27.67
C ALA A 114 11.21 -8.12 -26.16
N LYS A 115 12.14 -7.59 -25.36
CA LYS A 115 12.12 -7.70 -23.90
C LYS A 115 10.92 -6.97 -23.29
N GLN A 116 10.58 -5.78 -23.79
CA GLN A 116 9.41 -5.03 -23.36
C GLN A 116 8.12 -5.78 -23.70
N ALA A 117 7.97 -6.25 -24.94
CA ALA A 117 6.82 -7.04 -25.37
C ALA A 117 6.64 -8.32 -24.53
N ALA A 118 7.73 -9.03 -24.22
CA ALA A 118 7.68 -10.21 -23.34
C ALA A 118 7.24 -9.85 -21.91
N LYS A 119 7.70 -8.72 -21.37
CA LYS A 119 7.27 -8.24 -20.05
C LYS A 119 5.79 -7.86 -20.03
N GLU A 120 5.30 -7.19 -21.08
CA GLU A 120 3.89 -6.83 -21.23
C GLU A 120 2.99 -8.07 -21.33
N GLN A 121 3.42 -9.09 -22.07
CA GLN A 121 2.71 -10.37 -22.16
C GLN A 121 2.59 -11.02 -20.77
N ILE A 122 3.70 -11.17 -20.04
CA ILE A 122 3.68 -11.72 -18.67
C ILE A 122 2.76 -10.90 -17.76
N GLN A 123 2.79 -9.58 -17.84
CA GLN A 123 1.91 -8.73 -17.02
C GLN A 123 0.44 -8.90 -17.39
N SER A 124 0.12 -9.04 -18.67
CA SER A 124 -1.25 -9.28 -19.12
C SER A 124 -1.78 -10.64 -18.65
N GLU A 125 -0.97 -11.69 -18.74
CA GLU A 125 -1.31 -13.03 -18.25
C GLU A 125 -1.51 -13.06 -16.72
N LEU A 126 -0.65 -12.35 -15.97
CA LEU A 126 -0.79 -12.21 -14.52
C LEU A 126 -2.08 -11.46 -14.15
N LYS A 127 -2.42 -10.39 -14.87
CA LYS A 127 -3.67 -9.65 -14.66
C LYS A 127 -4.88 -10.53 -15.00
N GLU A 128 -4.84 -11.24 -16.11
CA GLU A 128 -5.95 -12.10 -16.53
C GLU A 128 -6.16 -13.27 -15.56
N SER A 129 -5.08 -13.91 -15.10
CA SER A 129 -5.16 -14.96 -14.10
C SER A 129 -5.68 -14.46 -12.75
N ALA A 130 -5.24 -13.27 -12.30
CA ALA A 130 -5.77 -12.64 -11.09
C ALA A 130 -7.28 -12.34 -11.19
N ILE A 131 -7.73 -11.81 -12.34
CA ILE A 131 -9.17 -11.58 -12.59
C ILE A 131 -9.95 -12.89 -12.61
N LYS A 132 -9.39 -13.96 -13.20
CA LYS A 132 -10.02 -15.28 -13.21
C LYS A 132 -10.11 -15.87 -11.80
N GLN A 133 -9.07 -15.71 -10.99
CA GLN A 133 -9.06 -16.17 -9.59
C GLN A 133 -10.09 -15.41 -8.77
N SER A 134 -10.11 -14.07 -8.85
CA SER A 134 -11.08 -13.26 -8.09
C SER A 134 -12.52 -13.57 -8.48
N LYS A 135 -12.79 -13.86 -9.76
CA LYS A 135 -14.11 -14.31 -10.23
C LYS A 135 -14.50 -15.66 -9.64
N LYS A 136 -13.58 -16.64 -9.64
CA LYS A 136 -13.83 -17.96 -9.04
C LYS A 136 -14.11 -17.85 -7.55
N GLU A 137 -13.32 -17.07 -6.83
CA GLU A 137 -13.53 -16.83 -5.40
C GLU A 137 -14.91 -16.21 -5.12
N ALA A 138 -15.31 -15.22 -5.93
CA ALA A 138 -16.65 -14.62 -5.82
C ALA A 138 -17.77 -15.63 -6.12
N GLU A 139 -17.59 -16.48 -7.14
CA GLU A 139 -18.52 -17.57 -7.47
C GLU A 139 -18.62 -18.58 -6.32
N ASP A 140 -17.50 -18.99 -5.73
CA ASP A 140 -17.44 -19.93 -4.61
C ASP A 140 -18.17 -19.36 -3.37
N ILE A 141 -17.99 -18.08 -3.08
CA ILE A 141 -18.69 -17.38 -1.99
C ILE A 141 -20.20 -17.36 -2.24
N GLU A 142 -20.64 -17.05 -3.46
CA GLU A 142 -22.07 -17.01 -3.77
C GLU A 142 -22.69 -18.42 -3.78
N ASN A 143 -21.97 -19.41 -4.31
CA ASN A 143 -22.36 -20.82 -4.22
C ASN A 143 -22.53 -21.25 -2.76
N TYR A 144 -21.61 -20.83 -1.89
CA TYR A 144 -21.72 -21.09 -0.46
C TYR A 144 -22.98 -20.44 0.14
N ARG A 145 -23.28 -19.18 -0.19
CA ARG A 145 -24.51 -18.51 0.26
C ARG A 145 -25.79 -19.19 -0.22
N ILE A 146 -25.81 -19.65 -1.47
CA ILE A 146 -26.95 -20.40 -2.03
C ILE A 146 -27.11 -21.72 -1.26
N SER A 147 -26.01 -22.43 -1.01
CA SER A 147 -26.03 -23.68 -0.24
C SER A 147 -26.49 -23.47 1.21
N PHE A 148 -26.07 -22.38 1.85
CA PHE A 148 -26.51 -21.97 3.19
C PHE A 148 -28.01 -21.71 3.22
N ARG A 149 -28.52 -20.92 2.26
CA ARG A 149 -29.96 -20.62 2.16
C ARG A 149 -30.77 -21.90 1.95
N ARG A 150 -30.31 -22.80 1.08
CA ARG A 150 -30.95 -24.10 0.85
C ARG A 150 -30.96 -24.98 2.10
N PHE A 151 -29.84 -25.06 2.83
CA PHE A 151 -29.72 -25.85 4.05
C PHE A 151 -30.73 -25.44 5.13
N TRP A 152 -30.95 -24.14 5.31
CA TRP A 152 -31.91 -23.66 6.33
C TRP A 152 -33.36 -23.64 5.86
N LEU A 153 -33.59 -23.68 4.54
CA LEU A 153 -34.93 -23.86 3.96
C LEU A 153 -35.38 -25.32 4.05
N ASP A 154 -34.50 -26.25 3.69
CA ASP A 154 -34.73 -27.70 3.70
C ASP A 154 -33.70 -28.37 4.61
N SER A 155 -33.94 -28.25 5.92
CA SER A 155 -33.00 -28.71 6.94
C SER A 155 -33.00 -30.23 7.03
N PRO A 156 -31.82 -30.88 6.98
CA PRO A 156 -31.72 -32.33 7.03
C PRO A 156 -32.28 -32.90 8.33
N ASP A 157 -32.54 -34.20 8.36
CA ASP A 157 -33.06 -34.88 9.54
C ASP A 157 -32.03 -34.95 10.68
N GLU A 158 -30.74 -34.99 10.35
CA GLU A 158 -29.65 -34.98 11.32
C GLU A 158 -28.68 -33.80 11.05
N ILE A 159 -28.43 -33.00 12.08
CA ILE A 159 -27.53 -31.84 12.06
C ILE A 159 -26.35 -32.09 12.99
N THR A 160 -25.20 -32.37 12.38
CA THR A 160 -23.90 -32.58 13.04
C THR A 160 -23.03 -31.32 12.93
N ILE A 161 -22.04 -31.14 13.80
CA ILE A 161 -21.02 -30.07 13.77
C ILE A 161 -20.33 -29.99 12.39
N LYS A 162 -20.15 -31.13 11.72
CA LYS A 162 -19.53 -31.18 10.39
C LYS A 162 -20.43 -30.67 9.27
N ASN A 163 -21.75 -30.79 9.43
CA ASN A 163 -22.72 -30.51 8.38
C ASN A 163 -23.32 -29.10 8.51
N ILE A 164 -23.45 -28.59 9.74
CA ILE A 164 -24.07 -27.30 10.02
C ILE A 164 -23.38 -26.16 9.25
N LYS A 165 -24.20 -25.31 8.62
CA LYS A 165 -23.75 -24.14 7.88
C LYS A 165 -23.99 -22.88 8.68
N TYR A 166 -22.91 -22.24 9.12
CA TYR A 166 -22.95 -20.95 9.80
C TYR A 166 -22.88 -19.79 8.80
N PRO A 167 -23.40 -18.60 9.15
CA PRO A 167 -23.34 -17.40 8.32
C PRO A 167 -21.95 -16.76 8.35
N SER A 168 -20.90 -17.55 8.10
CA SER A 168 -19.51 -17.12 7.96
C SER A 168 -18.91 -17.81 6.74
N ILE A 169 -18.15 -17.07 5.93
CA ILE A 169 -17.40 -17.62 4.80
C ILE A 169 -16.23 -18.46 5.33
N ASP A 170 -15.61 -17.94 6.39
CA ASP A 170 -14.57 -18.63 7.12
C ASP A 170 -15.19 -19.69 8.04
N LYS A 171 -14.43 -20.75 8.33
CA LYS A 171 -14.87 -21.78 9.30
C LYS A 171 -15.05 -21.21 10.71
N ASP A 172 -14.34 -20.11 10.98
CA ASP A 172 -14.40 -19.41 12.25
C ASP A 172 -15.55 -18.41 12.26
N ILE A 173 -16.26 -18.35 13.39
CA ILE A 173 -17.35 -17.41 13.60
C ILE A 173 -16.71 -16.11 14.10
N SER A 174 -16.78 -15.06 13.30
CA SER A 174 -16.28 -13.73 13.65
C SER A 174 -17.30 -12.67 13.26
N SER A 175 -17.30 -11.53 13.93
CA SER A 175 -18.14 -10.39 13.56
C SER A 175 -17.86 -9.94 12.13
N GLU A 176 -16.59 -9.80 11.76
CA GLU A 176 -16.16 -9.44 10.41
C GLU A 176 -16.54 -10.50 9.37
N GLY A 177 -16.48 -11.78 9.76
CA GLY A 177 -16.88 -12.88 8.88
C GLY A 177 -18.36 -12.84 8.55
N ILE A 178 -19.20 -12.55 9.55
CA ILE A 178 -20.65 -12.42 9.38
C ILE A 178 -20.99 -11.17 8.58
N THR A 179 -20.36 -10.02 8.84
CA THR A 179 -20.64 -8.79 8.07
C THR A 179 -20.26 -8.95 6.59
N LYS A 180 -19.10 -9.55 6.29
CA LYS A 180 -18.67 -9.89 4.92
C LYS A 180 -19.58 -10.92 4.27
N PHE A 181 -19.98 -11.97 5.01
CA PHE A 181 -20.91 -12.98 4.51
C PHE A 181 -22.25 -12.35 4.09
N LEU A 182 -22.76 -11.40 4.87
CA LEU A 182 -24.02 -10.71 4.59
C LEU A 182 -23.91 -9.52 3.63
N GLN A 183 -22.69 -9.14 3.21
CA GLN A 183 -22.43 -7.96 2.38
C GLN A 183 -23.04 -6.69 2.96
N LEU A 184 -23.00 -6.53 4.28
CA LEU A 184 -23.66 -5.38 4.91
C LEU A 184 -23.11 -4.06 4.35
N ASP A 185 -21.81 -3.98 4.07
CA ASP A 185 -21.16 -2.77 3.54
C ASP A 185 -21.72 -2.30 2.18
N VAL A 186 -22.30 -3.21 1.38
CA VAL A 186 -22.81 -2.92 0.04
C VAL A 186 -24.31 -2.62 0.06
N ILE A 187 -25.02 -3.13 1.05
CA ILE A 187 -26.49 -3.14 1.11
C ILE A 187 -27.00 -1.92 1.88
N SER A 188 -28.20 -1.44 1.53
CA SER A 188 -28.83 -0.31 2.24
C SER A 188 -29.17 -0.64 3.70
N SER A 189 -29.12 0.36 4.59
CA SER A 189 -29.42 0.17 6.03
C SER A 189 -30.79 -0.47 6.34
N SER A 190 -31.79 -0.27 5.48
CA SER A 190 -33.11 -0.90 5.63
C SER A 190 -33.06 -2.40 5.34
N GLU A 191 -32.34 -2.79 4.28
CA GLU A 191 -32.17 -4.18 3.87
C GLU A 191 -31.22 -4.94 4.80
N GLN A 192 -30.15 -4.29 5.28
CA GLN A 192 -29.27 -4.82 6.33
C GLN A 192 -30.10 -5.25 7.54
N ARG A 193 -30.93 -4.36 8.08
CA ARG A 193 -31.80 -4.67 9.23
C ARG A 193 -32.82 -5.77 8.95
N LYS A 194 -33.26 -5.96 7.69
CA LYS A 194 -34.14 -7.08 7.33
C LYS A 194 -33.37 -8.40 7.35
N LEU A 195 -32.20 -8.45 6.71
CA LEU A 195 -31.34 -9.64 6.67
C LEU A 195 -30.90 -10.09 8.06
N ILE A 196 -30.48 -9.15 8.92
CA ILE A 196 -30.09 -9.46 10.30
C ILE A 196 -31.28 -10.03 11.07
N ARG A 197 -32.48 -9.46 10.91
CA ARG A 197 -33.70 -9.99 11.55
C ARG A 197 -34.07 -11.39 11.05
N ASP A 198 -33.91 -11.65 9.75
CA ASP A 198 -34.20 -12.96 9.19
C ASP A 198 -33.21 -14.03 9.67
N LEU A 199 -31.93 -13.69 9.82
CA LEU A 199 -30.95 -14.58 10.44
C LEU A 199 -31.18 -14.76 11.93
N MET A 200 -31.55 -13.70 12.64
CA MET A 200 -31.92 -13.80 14.05
C MET A 200 -33.11 -14.74 14.24
N ARG A 201 -34.07 -14.80 13.31
CA ARG A 201 -35.18 -15.76 13.40
C ARG A 201 -34.72 -17.22 13.34
N ILE A 202 -33.62 -17.49 12.63
CA ILE A 202 -33.03 -18.84 12.50
C ILE A 202 -32.13 -19.13 13.70
N PHE A 203 -31.23 -18.21 14.05
CA PHE A 203 -30.16 -18.39 15.04
C PHE A 203 -30.48 -17.81 16.43
N HIS A 204 -31.73 -17.46 16.72
CA HIS A 204 -32.11 -17.12 18.10
C HIS A 204 -32.01 -18.39 18.97
N PRO A 205 -31.29 -18.38 20.10
CA PRO A 205 -31.00 -19.60 20.87
C PRO A 205 -32.26 -20.38 21.23
N ASP A 206 -33.27 -19.70 21.79
CA ASP A 206 -34.54 -20.34 22.17
C ASP A 206 -35.29 -20.97 20.98
N LYS A 207 -35.38 -20.26 19.85
CA LYS A 207 -36.08 -20.75 18.65
C LYS A 207 -35.31 -21.87 17.96
N PHE A 208 -33.99 -21.78 18.00
CA PHE A 208 -33.10 -22.78 17.44
C PHE A 208 -33.27 -24.11 18.19
N VAL A 209 -33.25 -24.07 19.53
CA VAL A 209 -33.47 -25.25 20.37
C VAL A 209 -34.86 -25.84 20.12
N GLY A 210 -35.91 -25.01 20.12
CA GLY A 210 -37.28 -25.49 19.89
C GLY A 210 -37.49 -26.17 18.53
N LYS A 211 -36.72 -25.80 17.50
CA LYS A 211 -36.88 -26.32 16.13
C LYS A 211 -35.92 -27.45 15.76
N TYR A 212 -34.69 -27.41 16.28
CA TYR A 212 -33.60 -28.27 15.81
C TYR A 212 -33.02 -29.20 16.88
N LYS A 213 -33.41 -29.08 18.15
CA LYS A 213 -32.87 -29.93 19.23
C LYS A 213 -33.02 -31.42 18.93
N ASP A 214 -34.17 -31.85 18.43
CA ASP A 214 -34.44 -33.27 18.15
C ASP A 214 -33.66 -33.80 16.94
N LYS A 215 -33.13 -32.89 16.11
CA LYS A 215 -32.32 -33.20 14.92
C LYS A 215 -30.82 -33.21 15.22
N ILE A 216 -30.40 -32.78 16.41
CA ILE A 216 -28.99 -32.64 16.76
C ILE A 216 -28.61 -33.75 17.76
N PRO A 217 -27.53 -34.50 17.51
CA PRO A 217 -27.02 -35.47 18.48
C PRO A 217 -26.71 -34.81 19.83
N SER A 218 -27.14 -35.40 20.94
CA SER A 218 -26.98 -34.80 22.28
C SER A 218 -25.53 -34.52 22.65
N ALA A 219 -24.57 -35.31 22.14
CA ALA A 219 -23.14 -35.09 22.37
C ALA A 219 -22.60 -33.80 21.72
N GLU A 220 -23.25 -33.33 20.66
CA GLU A 220 -22.81 -32.17 19.87
C GLU A 220 -23.67 -30.92 20.14
N PHE A 221 -24.81 -31.10 20.82
CA PHE A 221 -25.78 -30.05 21.07
C PHE A 221 -25.18 -28.84 21.80
N ASP A 222 -24.42 -29.07 22.87
CA ASP A 222 -23.88 -27.97 23.69
C ASP A 222 -22.93 -27.08 22.87
N GLN A 223 -22.10 -27.69 22.02
CA GLN A 223 -21.16 -26.94 21.17
C GLN A 223 -21.89 -26.14 20.09
N ILE A 224 -22.89 -26.74 19.43
CA ILE A 224 -23.71 -26.04 18.44
C ILE A 224 -24.49 -24.90 19.10
N HIS A 225 -25.06 -25.13 20.28
CA HIS A 225 -25.80 -24.14 21.04
C HIS A 225 -24.93 -22.93 21.41
N GLN A 226 -23.70 -23.16 21.88
CA GLN A 226 -22.75 -22.08 22.17
C GLN A 226 -22.42 -21.24 20.93
N ASN A 227 -22.22 -21.89 19.78
CA ASN A 227 -21.98 -21.19 18.51
C ASN A 227 -23.19 -20.35 18.10
N VAL A 228 -24.40 -20.87 18.26
CA VAL A 228 -25.65 -20.16 17.96
C VAL A 228 -25.82 -18.96 18.90
N GLU A 229 -25.56 -19.11 20.19
CA GLU A 229 -25.56 -17.98 21.14
C GLU A 229 -24.56 -16.90 20.74
N PHE A 230 -23.35 -17.30 20.34
CA PHE A 230 -22.32 -16.37 19.91
C PHE A 230 -22.74 -15.60 18.65
N ILE A 231 -23.32 -16.28 17.65
CA ILE A 231 -23.89 -15.66 16.46
C ILE A 231 -25.02 -14.70 16.83
N ALA A 232 -25.94 -15.10 17.71
CA ALA A 232 -27.04 -14.24 18.14
C ALA A 232 -26.54 -12.96 18.82
N ARG A 233 -25.48 -13.04 19.64
CA ARG A 233 -24.84 -11.86 20.25
C ARG A 233 -24.26 -10.93 19.19
N ILE A 234 -23.52 -11.48 18.22
CA ILE A 234 -22.97 -10.69 17.10
C ILE A 234 -24.08 -10.00 16.32
N LEU A 235 -25.12 -10.75 15.92
CA LEU A 235 -26.25 -10.19 15.17
C LEU A 235 -27.00 -9.10 15.96
N THR A 236 -27.05 -9.21 17.29
CA THR A 236 -27.65 -8.17 18.15
C THR A 236 -26.81 -6.90 18.18
N HIS A 237 -25.48 -7.02 18.17
CA HIS A 237 -24.58 -5.86 18.09
C HIS A 237 -24.59 -5.18 16.71
N LEU A 238 -24.98 -5.90 15.66
CA LEU A 238 -25.05 -5.37 14.29
C LEU A 238 -26.40 -4.71 13.96
N LEU A 239 -27.43 -4.86 14.80
CA LEU A 239 -28.80 -4.41 14.57
C LEU A 239 -29.03 -2.99 15.08
#